data_AF-A0A644XJK1-F1
#
_entry.id   AF-A0A644XJK1-F1
#
_cell.length_a   1.000
_cell.length_b   1.000
_cell.length_c   1.000
_cell.angle_alpha   90.00
_cell.angle_beta   90.00
_cell.angle_gamma   90.00
#
_symmetry.space_group_name_H-M   'P 1'
#
loop_
_entity.id
_entity.type
_entity.pdbx_description
1 polymer ?
#
loop_
_entity_poly.entity_id
_entity_poly.type
_entity_poly.pdbx_seq_one_letter_code
_entity_poly.pdbx_strand_id
1 'polypeptide(L)' 'MKNVTDNGVPVYIENVSEDKDTASIHPLNQPKDQQTVSVSNLTETSK' A
#
# COMPACT_ATOMS: atom_id res chain seq x y z
N MET A 1 13.22 6.43 -0.36
CA MET A 1 11.79 6.04 -0.49
C MET A 1 11.73 4.54 -0.38
N LYS A 2 10.94 4.00 0.55
CA LYS A 2 10.76 2.55 0.71
C LYS A 2 9.78 2.07 -0.35
N ASN A 3 10.06 0.95 -1.00
CA ASN A 3 9.17 0.39 -2.01
C ASN A 3 8.17 -0.54 -1.33
N VAL A 4 6.88 -0.27 -1.46
CA VAL A 4 5.83 -1.11 -0.89
C VAL A 4 5.12 -1.85 -2.02
N THR A 5 4.79 -3.12 -1.79
CA THR A 5 4.00 -3.94 -2.70
C THR A 5 2.81 -4.57 -2.00
N ASP A 6 1.66 -4.61 -2.68
CA ASP A 6 0.51 -5.45 -2.33
C ASP A 6 0.44 -6.60 -3.34
N ASN A 7 0.48 -7.85 -2.88
CA ASN A 7 0.43 -9.03 -3.75
C ASN A 7 1.44 -9.01 -4.92
N GLY A 8 2.63 -8.45 -4.71
CA GLY A 8 3.67 -8.29 -5.73
C GLY A 8 3.48 -7.11 -6.68
N VAL A 9 2.40 -6.34 -6.56
CA VAL A 9 2.16 -5.11 -7.31
C VAL A 9 2.72 -3.92 -6.52
N PRO A 10 3.58 -3.07 -7.13
CA PRO A 10 4.06 -1.85 -6.49
C PRO A 10 2.92 -0.87 -6.23
N VAL A 11 2.87 -0.36 -5.01
CA VAL A 11 1.81 0.57 -4.56
C VAL A 11 2.41 1.75 -3.81
N TYR A 12 1.73 2.89 -3.86
CA TYR A 12 1.98 4.02 -2.98
C TYR A 12 0.95 4.03 -1.86
N ILE A 13 1.40 4.15 -0.61
CA ILE A 13 0.52 4.33 0.54
C ILE A 13 0.18 5.81 0.67
N GLU A 14 -1.10 6.14 0.58
CA GLU A 14 -1.59 7.51 0.74
C GLU A 14 -1.85 7.84 2.21
N ASN A 15 -2.51 6.93 2.94
CA ASN A 15 -2.83 7.08 4.35
C ASN A 15 -2.79 5.72 5.06
N VAL A 16 -2.44 5.73 6.34
CA VAL A 16 -2.51 4.56 7.23
C VAL A 16 -3.47 4.88 8.37
N SER A 17 -4.40 3.97 8.64
CA SER A 17 -5.31 4.04 9.79
C SER A 17 -4.84 3.03 10.83
N GLU A 18 -4.17 3.53 11.88
CA GLU A 18 -3.69 2.72 13.00
C GLU A 18 -4.85 2.05 13.75
N ASP A 19 -5.95 2.77 13.95
CA ASP A 19 -7.14 2.25 14.64
C ASP A 19 -7.76 1.02 13.97
N LYS A 20 -7.64 0.91 12.65
CA LYS A 20 -8.26 -0.13 11.82
C LYS A 20 -7.26 -1.14 11.29
N ASP A 21 -5.96 -0.91 11.48
CA ASP A 21 -4.86 -1.69 10.89
C ASP A 21 -4.99 -1.84 9.36
N THR A 22 -5.42 -0.76 8.72
CA THR A 22 -5.61 -0.67 7.26
C THR A 22 -4.84 0.49 6.65
N ALA A 23 -4.44 0.36 5.40
CA ALA A 23 -3.82 1.42 4.61
C ALA A 23 -4.65 1.68 3.33
N SER A 24 -4.79 2.95 2.99
CA SER A 24 -5.24 3.38 1.67
C SER A 24 -4.04 3.41 0.73
N ILE A 25 -4.11 2.64 -0.35
CA ILE A 25 -3.03 2.50 -1.32
C ILE A 25 -3.53 2.78 -2.74
N HIS A 26 -2.59 3.15 -3.60
CA HIS A 26 -2.79 3.30 -5.04
C HIS A 26 -1.75 2.46 -5.78
N PRO A 27 -2.16 1.53 -6.65
CA PRO A 27 -1.24 0.84 -7.55
C PRO A 27 -0.49 1.85 -8.43
N LEU A 28 0.84 1.69 -8.55
CA LEU A 28 1.65 2.63 -9.32
C LEU A 28 1.27 2.67 -10.82
N ASN A 29 0.72 1.57 -11.34
CA ASN A 29 0.21 1.48 -12.72
C ASN A 29 -1.21 2.06 -12.88
N GLN A 30 -1.96 2.23 -11.79
CA GLN A 30 -3.35 2.69 -11.77
C GLN A 30 -3.56 3.68 -10.61
N PRO A 31 -2.96 4.88 -10.67
CA PRO A 31 -2.97 5.84 -9.55
C PRO A 31 -4.34 6.48 -9.27
N LYS A 32 -5.37 6.13 -10.06
CA LYS A 32 -6.76 6.54 -9.81
C LYS A 32 -7.55 5.45 -9.08
N ASP A 33 -6.98 4.25 -8.95
CA ASP A 33 -7.61 3.10 -8.33
C ASP A 33 -7.19 3.03 -6.86
N GLN A 34 -7.93 3.77 -6.03
CA GLN A 34 -7.72 3.76 -4.59
C GLN A 34 -8.34 2.49 -3.99
N GLN A 35 -7.53 1.76 -3.22
CA GLN A 35 -8.00 0.60 -2.48
C GLN A 35 -7.59 0.70 -1.01
N THR A 36 -8.42 0.16 -0.13
CA THR A 36 -8.11 0.04 1.30
C THR A 36 -7.82 -1.42 1.61
N VAL A 37 -6.60 -1.71 2.04
CA VAL A 37 -6.13 -3.07 2.37
C VAL A 37 -5.63 -3.13 3.81
N SER A 38 -5.52 -4.33 4.38
CA SER A 38 -4.86 -4.47 5.69
C SER A 38 -3.38 -4.16 5.55
N VAL A 39 -2.81 -3.45 6.54
CA VAL A 39 -1.36 -3.16 6.58
C VAL A 39 -0.54 -4.46 6.55
N SER A 40 -1.07 -5.52 7.16
CA SER A 40 -0.43 -6.85 7.18
C SER A 40 -0.27 -7.50 5.80
N ASN A 41 -1.02 -7.06 4.78
CA ASN A 41 -0.88 -7.54 3.40
C ASN A 41 0.25 -6.83 2.63
N LEU A 42 0.72 -5.69 3.15
CA LEU A 42 1.73 -4.88 2.49
C LEU A 42 3.13 -5.41 2.82
N THR A 43 3.96 -5.53 1.79
CA THR A 43 5.36 -5.90 1.94
C THR A 43 6.26 -4.71 1.64
N GLU A 44 7.05 -4.31 2.63
CA GLU A 44 8.07 -3.26 2.48
C GLU A 44 9.39 -3.87 2.01
N THR A 45 9.89 -3.41 0.86
CA THR A 45 11.23 -3.76 0.38
C THR A 45 12.18 -2.59 0.61
N SER A 46 13.14 -2.82 1.49
CA SER A 46 14.28 -1.92 1.72
C SER A 46 15.43 -2.45 0.88
N LYS A 47 15.68 -1.81 -0.27
CA LYS A 47 16.89 -2.07 -1.04
C LYS A 47 18.00 -1.10 -0.61
#